data_AF-A0A927DG47-F1
#
_entry.id   AF-A0A927DG47-F1
#
_cell.length_a   1.000
_cell.length_b   1.000
_cell.length_c   1.000
_cell.angle_alpha   90.00
_cell.angle_beta   90.00
_cell.angle_gamma   90.00
#
_symmetry.space_group_name_H-M   'P 1'
#
loop_
_entity.id
_entity.type
_entity.pdbx_description
1 polymer ?
#
loop_
_entity_poly.entity_id
_entity_poly.type
_entity_poly.pdbx_seq_one_letter_code
_entity_poly.pdbx_strand_id
1 'polypeptide(L)'
;MDSSLTTILNPEAILFANPIAQGRARLTLWPARFICHSIFCSGVPAQGSMYPFSGWVSNESSPLQSSLLVSERMAYKLHRQGQIMESIGKDKAVCYEYPSPIIPKERWRYQMVNMYPDSGQCHPVGRSVMRWEAGKNPPNTRKNYGYLMWRKRNCVFL
;
A
#
# COMPACT_ATOMS: atom_id res chain seq x y z
N MET A 1 -1.85 0.16 -18.72
CA MET A 1 -0.73 0.91 -18.09
C MET A 1 0.53 0.21 -18.52
N ASP A 2 1.07 0.63 -19.66
CA ASP A 2 2.13 -0.07 -20.37
C ASP A 2 3.42 -0.09 -19.55
N SER A 3 4.05 -1.26 -19.50
CA SER A 3 5.20 -1.54 -18.63
C SER A 3 6.34 -0.52 -18.79
N SER A 4 6.51 0.07 -19.96
CA SER A 4 7.53 1.09 -20.28
C SER A 4 7.40 2.38 -19.45
N LEU A 5 6.18 2.91 -19.24
CA LEU A 5 5.96 4.10 -18.41
C LEU A 5 6.28 3.82 -16.93
N THR A 6 6.06 2.58 -16.49
CA THR A 6 6.37 2.18 -15.10
C THR A 6 7.88 2.08 -14.85
N THR A 7 8.66 1.74 -15.87
CA THR A 7 10.13 1.72 -15.84
C THR A 7 10.72 3.13 -15.79
N ILE A 8 10.11 4.10 -16.49
CA ILE A 8 10.54 5.51 -16.46
C ILE A 8 10.26 6.13 -15.08
N LEU A 9 9.09 5.87 -14.50
CA LEU A 9 8.76 6.40 -13.16
C LEU A 9 9.62 5.78 -12.04
N ASN A 10 10.12 4.55 -12.23
CA ASN A 10 10.82 3.80 -11.19
C ASN A 10 12.01 3.05 -11.78
N PRO A 11 13.12 3.74 -12.12
CA PRO A 11 14.33 3.06 -12.55
C PRO A 11 14.86 2.10 -11.48
N GLU A 12 14.60 2.40 -10.20
CA GLU A 12 14.92 1.52 -9.07
C GLU A 12 14.14 0.20 -9.05
N ALA A 13 13.01 0.08 -9.77
CA ALA A 13 12.25 -1.16 -9.84
C ALA A 13 13.06 -2.30 -10.47
N ILE A 14 14.07 -1.99 -11.30
CA ILE A 14 15.00 -2.97 -11.86
C ILE A 14 15.85 -3.61 -10.75
N LEU A 15 16.26 -2.83 -9.73
CA LEU A 15 17.01 -3.33 -8.57
C LEU A 15 16.12 -4.14 -7.63
N PHE A 16 14.84 -3.75 -7.46
CA PHE A 16 13.88 -4.45 -6.60
C PHE A 16 13.17 -5.64 -7.27
N ALA A 17 13.24 -5.76 -8.59
CA ALA A 17 12.78 -6.93 -9.34
C ALA A 17 13.68 -8.15 -9.14
N ASN A 18 14.90 -7.97 -8.60
CA ASN A 18 15.80 -9.08 -8.32
C ASN A 18 15.18 -10.00 -7.23
N PRO A 19 15.11 -11.33 -7.46
CA PRO A 19 14.61 -12.29 -6.47
C PRO A 19 15.32 -12.21 -5.11
N ILE A 20 16.56 -11.71 -5.05
CA ILE A 20 17.28 -11.48 -3.79
C ILE A 20 16.63 -10.35 -2.96
N ALA A 21 16.17 -9.28 -3.61
CA ALA A 21 15.47 -8.18 -2.96
C ALA A 21 14.09 -8.60 -2.48
N GLN A 22 13.38 -9.44 -3.25
CA GLN A 22 12.10 -10.04 -2.85
C GLN A 22 12.27 -11.06 -1.72
N GLY A 23 13.38 -11.80 -1.71
CA GLY A 23 13.73 -12.76 -0.65
C GLY A 23 13.95 -12.09 0.70
N ARG A 24 14.63 -10.93 0.75
CA ARG A 24 14.80 -10.15 2.00
C ARG A 24 13.49 -9.63 2.57
N ALA A 25 12.52 -9.29 1.73
CA ALA A 25 11.17 -8.89 2.16
C ALA A 25 10.38 -10.03 2.82
N ARG A 26 10.68 -11.29 2.47
CA ARG A 26 10.01 -12.48 3.01
C ARG A 26 10.55 -12.92 4.38
N LEU A 27 11.79 -12.54 4.71
CA LEU A 27 12.51 -12.95 5.93
C LEU A 27 12.20 -12.10 7.17
N THR A 28 11.54 -10.94 7.05
CA THR A 28 11.16 -10.07 8.19
C THR A 28 9.85 -10.51 8.87
N LEU A 29 9.47 -11.78 8.73
CA LEU A 29 8.22 -12.38 9.17
C LEU A 29 8.18 -12.65 10.69
N TRP A 30 8.34 -11.62 11.53
CA TRP A 30 8.13 -11.74 12.99
C TRP A 30 7.65 -10.41 13.60
N PRO A 31 6.79 -10.46 14.63
CA PRO A 31 5.33 -10.61 14.55
C PRO A 31 4.62 -9.37 13.98
N ALA A 32 3.31 -9.53 13.71
CA ALA A 32 2.35 -8.62 13.06
C ALA A 32 2.12 -7.20 13.67
N ARG A 33 3.14 -6.61 14.31
CA ARG A 33 3.10 -5.27 14.93
C ARG A 33 4.18 -4.32 14.44
N PHE A 34 5.21 -4.80 13.75
CA PHE A 34 6.26 -3.93 13.24
C PHE A 34 5.88 -3.39 11.86
N ILE A 35 5.51 -2.11 11.84
CA ILE A 35 5.36 -1.35 10.60
C ILE A 35 6.77 -1.06 10.11
N CYS A 36 7.28 -1.90 9.22
CA CYS A 36 8.66 -1.78 8.76
C CYS A 36 8.80 -0.54 7.85
N HIS A 37 9.61 0.41 8.32
CA HIS A 37 9.84 1.75 7.75
C HIS A 37 10.79 1.77 6.54
N SER A 38 11.38 0.61 6.18
CA SER A 38 12.33 0.48 5.06
C SER A 38 11.63 0.25 3.73
N ILE A 39 12.21 0.80 2.64
CA ILE A 39 11.79 0.60 1.24
C ILE A 39 11.80 -0.89 0.87
N PHE A 40 12.71 -1.68 1.45
CA PHE A 40 12.81 -3.13 1.22
C PHE A 40 11.68 -3.92 1.88
N CYS A 41 11.03 -3.36 2.90
CA CYS A 41 9.82 -3.91 3.48
C CYS A 41 8.54 -3.35 2.84
N SER A 42 8.64 -2.54 1.79
CA SER A 42 7.45 -2.09 1.04
C SER A 42 6.67 -3.25 0.41
N GLY A 43 7.27 -4.44 0.32
CA GLY A 43 6.54 -5.70 0.24
C GLY A 43 6.33 -6.28 1.63
N VAL A 44 5.15 -6.10 2.21
CA VAL A 44 4.73 -6.99 3.30
C VAL A 44 4.29 -8.31 2.65
N PRO A 45 4.80 -9.47 3.12
CA PRO A 45 4.59 -10.78 2.48
C PRO A 45 3.15 -11.29 2.41
N ALA A 46 2.16 -10.52 2.88
CA ALA A 46 0.76 -10.94 2.80
C ALA A 46 -0.05 -10.25 1.71
N GLN A 47 0.54 -9.32 0.94
CA GLN A 47 -0.15 -8.69 -0.19
C GLN A 47 0.64 -8.82 -1.49
N GLY A 48 1.96 -8.63 -1.45
CA GLY A 48 2.84 -8.77 -2.60
C GLY A 48 3.92 -7.68 -2.62
N SER A 49 4.77 -7.69 -3.64
CA SER A 49 5.74 -6.60 -3.86
C SER A 49 5.01 -5.34 -4.35
N MET A 50 5.35 -4.17 -3.79
CA MET A 50 4.82 -2.89 -4.28
C MET A 50 5.34 -2.59 -5.70
N TYR A 51 6.53 -3.07 -6.05
CA TYR A 51 7.06 -2.93 -7.41
C TYR A 51 6.68 -4.15 -8.28
N PRO A 52 6.38 -3.96 -9.57
CA PRO A 52 6.22 -2.68 -10.29
C PRO A 52 4.86 -2.00 -10.04
N PHE A 53 4.73 -0.68 -10.27
CA PHE A 53 3.45 0.06 -10.17
C PHE A 53 2.56 -0.13 -11.40
N SER A 54 2.39 -1.39 -11.79
CA SER A 54 1.40 -1.79 -12.79
C SER A 54 0.19 -2.40 -12.09
N GLY A 55 -0.94 -2.42 -12.81
CA GLY A 55 -2.14 -3.13 -12.38
C GLY A 55 -2.05 -4.65 -12.53
N TRP A 56 -0.88 -5.18 -12.88
CA TRP A 56 -0.67 -6.61 -13.10
C TRP A 56 -0.08 -7.26 -11.85
N VAL A 57 -0.66 -8.38 -11.45
CA VAL A 57 -0.26 -9.17 -10.27
C VAL A 57 -0.08 -10.62 -10.72
N SER A 58 1.14 -11.15 -10.61
CA SER A 58 1.47 -12.52 -11.06
C SER A 58 1.07 -13.61 -10.07
N ASN A 59 1.04 -13.29 -8.78
CA ASN A 59 0.75 -14.24 -7.70
C ASN A 59 -0.52 -13.78 -6.96
N GLU A 60 -1.68 -14.16 -7.47
CA GLU A 60 -2.97 -13.89 -6.85
C GLU A 60 -3.36 -15.05 -5.92
N SER A 61 -3.11 -14.91 -4.61
CA SER A 61 -3.62 -15.84 -3.59
C SER A 61 -5.09 -15.62 -3.28
N SER A 62 -5.54 -14.35 -3.28
CA SER A 62 -6.96 -14.00 -3.19
C SER A 62 -7.25 -12.75 -4.02
N PRO A 63 -8.45 -12.62 -4.62
CA PRO A 63 -8.82 -11.45 -5.43
C PRO A 63 -8.98 -10.17 -4.60
N LEU A 64 -9.21 -10.33 -3.30
CA LEU A 64 -9.31 -9.24 -2.35
C LEU A 64 -7.89 -8.71 -2.03
N GLN A 65 -6.92 -9.61 -1.86
CA GLN A 65 -5.52 -9.25 -1.68
C GLN A 65 -4.91 -8.58 -2.93
N SER A 66 -5.20 -9.09 -4.13
CA SER A 66 -4.67 -8.51 -5.38
C SER A 66 -5.23 -7.10 -5.62
N SER A 67 -6.53 -6.89 -5.39
CA SER A 67 -7.17 -5.58 -5.53
C SER A 67 -6.63 -4.56 -4.51
N LEU A 68 -6.37 -4.98 -3.27
CA LEU A 68 -5.69 -4.14 -2.27
C LEU A 68 -4.28 -3.76 -2.70
N LEU A 69 -3.48 -4.72 -3.15
CA LEU A 69 -2.12 -4.46 -3.61
C LEU A 69 -2.10 -3.43 -4.74
N VAL A 70 -2.98 -3.56 -5.72
CA VAL A 70 -3.08 -2.60 -6.83
C VAL A 70 -3.48 -1.21 -6.32
N SER A 71 -4.37 -1.13 -5.33
CA SER A 71 -4.75 0.13 -4.71
C SER A 71 -3.57 0.80 -3.97
N GLU A 72 -2.80 0.03 -3.19
CA GLU A 72 -1.61 0.52 -2.48
C GLU A 72 -0.53 1.01 -3.47
N ARG A 73 -0.34 0.29 -4.59
CA ARG A 73 0.55 0.70 -5.69
C ARG A 73 0.14 2.02 -6.34
N MET A 74 -1.17 2.23 -6.51
CA MET A 74 -1.69 3.49 -7.07
C MET A 74 -1.41 4.66 -6.12
N ALA A 75 -1.64 4.50 -4.82
CA ALA A 75 -1.28 5.52 -3.83
C ALA A 75 0.21 5.86 -3.90
N TYR A 76 1.07 4.84 -3.99
CA TYR A 76 2.52 5.04 -4.07
C TYR A 76 2.95 5.75 -5.36
N LYS A 77 2.29 5.44 -6.49
CA LYS A 77 2.50 6.16 -7.74
C LYS A 77 2.14 7.65 -7.62
N LEU A 78 1.00 7.97 -7.00
CA LEU A 78 0.54 9.35 -6.80
C LEU A 78 1.48 10.15 -5.89
N HIS A 79 2.05 9.51 -4.87
CA HIS A 79 3.08 10.10 -4.02
C HIS A 79 4.34 10.50 -4.79
N ARG A 80 4.84 9.62 -5.65
CA ARG A 80 6.00 9.91 -6.51
C ARG A 80 5.74 11.00 -7.53
N GLN A 81 4.50 11.07 -8.03
CA GLN A 81 4.08 12.14 -8.93
C GLN A 81 3.90 13.48 -8.21
N GLY A 82 4.09 13.54 -6.88
CA GLY A 82 3.92 14.76 -6.09
C GLY A 82 2.47 15.22 -5.98
N GLN A 83 1.49 14.41 -6.41
CA GLN A 83 0.07 14.75 -6.30
C GLN A 83 -0.43 14.65 -4.86
N ILE A 84 0.29 13.88 -4.02
CA ILE A 84 -0.06 13.63 -2.63
C ILE A 84 1.06 14.21 -1.75
N MET A 85 0.76 15.33 -1.09
CA MET A 85 1.71 16.04 -0.20
C MET A 85 1.51 15.60 1.25
N GLU A 86 2.58 15.28 1.97
CA GLU A 86 2.53 14.82 3.36
C GLU A 86 2.85 15.94 4.35
N SER A 87 2.27 15.86 5.56
CA SER A 87 2.56 16.78 6.66
C SER A 87 2.96 16.01 7.92
N ILE A 88 4.26 15.94 8.22
CA ILE A 88 4.77 15.35 9.46
C ILE A 88 5.04 16.48 10.45
N GLY A 89 4.39 16.43 11.61
CA GLY A 89 4.51 17.43 12.68
C GLY A 89 5.83 17.37 13.45
N LYS A 90 6.96 17.11 12.77
CA LYS A 90 8.29 17.05 13.39
C LYS A 90 8.88 18.44 13.57
N ASP A 91 8.52 19.38 12.71
CA ASP A 91 8.96 20.78 12.77
C ASP A 91 7.79 21.69 13.17
N LYS A 92 8.09 22.74 13.95
CA LYS A 92 7.13 23.66 14.60
C LYS A 92 6.13 24.37 13.65
N ALA A 93 6.25 24.18 12.33
CA ALA A 93 5.24 24.59 11.36
C ALA A 93 4.18 23.48 11.24
N VAL A 94 3.12 23.60 12.04
CA VAL A 94 2.05 22.61 12.25
C VAL A 94 1.34 22.16 10.95
N CYS A 95 1.57 22.81 9.80
CA CYS A 95 0.94 22.48 8.52
C CYS A 95 1.90 22.48 7.31
N TYR A 96 3.22 22.26 7.49
CA TYR A 96 4.12 22.20 6.33
C TYR A 96 3.86 20.93 5.50
N GLU A 97 3.32 21.11 4.30
CA GLU A 97 3.11 20.04 3.32
C GLU A 97 4.32 19.91 2.41
N TYR A 98 4.90 18.72 2.30
CA TYR A 98 6.03 18.43 1.45
C TYR A 98 5.79 17.18 0.59
N PRO A 99 6.33 17.13 -0.65
CA PRO A 99 6.21 15.94 -1.48
C PRO A 99 7.13 14.85 -0.92
N SER A 100 6.58 13.67 -0.64
CA SER A 100 7.36 12.50 -0.22
C SER A 100 7.26 11.38 -1.28
N PRO A 101 8.37 10.96 -1.90
CA PRO A 101 8.34 9.90 -2.92
C PRO A 101 8.09 8.51 -2.31
N ILE A 102 8.30 8.35 -1.00
CA ILE A 102 8.07 7.13 -0.24
C ILE A 102 6.89 7.37 0.71
N ILE A 103 5.95 6.43 0.74
CA ILE A 103 4.79 6.47 1.63
C ILE A 103 5.19 6.08 3.07
N PRO A 104 4.92 6.94 4.08
CA PRO A 104 5.02 6.54 5.48
C PRO A 104 3.82 5.67 5.87
N LYS A 105 3.99 4.34 5.84
CA LYS A 105 2.90 3.35 6.05
C LYS A 105 2.13 3.52 7.36
N GLU A 106 2.79 3.99 8.42
CA GLU A 106 2.19 4.18 9.75
C GLU A 106 1.02 5.18 9.76
N ARG A 107 1.03 6.12 8.81
CA ARG A 107 0.02 7.19 8.68
C ARG A 107 -1.11 6.86 7.71
N TRP A 108 -1.01 5.71 7.04
CA TRP A 108 -1.94 5.27 6.03
C TRP A 108 -2.74 4.07 6.52
N ARG A 109 -4.05 4.16 6.40
CA ARG A 109 -4.97 3.07 6.68
C ARG A 109 -5.95 2.95 5.53
N TYR A 110 -6.43 1.75 5.28
CA TYR A 110 -7.49 1.53 4.31
C TYR A 110 -8.69 0.91 4.99
N GLN A 111 -9.84 1.14 4.39
CA GLN A 111 -11.13 0.65 4.84
C GLN A 111 -11.87 0.11 3.62
N MET A 112 -12.44 -1.08 3.73
CA MET A 112 -13.25 -1.63 2.66
C MET A 112 -14.63 -0.99 2.67
N VAL A 113 -15.06 -0.48 1.53
CA VAL A 113 -16.43 0.04 1.32
C VAL A 113 -17.27 -0.86 0.42
N ASN A 114 -16.64 -1.71 -0.40
CA ASN A 114 -17.30 -2.65 -1.29
C ASN A 114 -16.42 -3.91 -1.39
N MET A 115 -16.95 -5.13 -1.47
CA MET A 115 -18.36 -5.53 -1.55
C MET A 115 -19.10 -5.62 -0.20
N TYR A 116 -18.41 -6.09 0.84
CA TYR A 116 -18.92 -6.08 2.21
C TYR A 116 -18.18 -5.00 3.00
N PRO A 117 -18.83 -3.87 3.32
CA PRO A 117 -18.16 -2.76 3.97
C PRO A 117 -17.68 -3.15 5.38
N ASP A 118 -16.44 -2.79 5.69
CA ASP A 118 -15.85 -2.90 7.03
C ASP A 118 -15.81 -1.51 7.65
N SER A 119 -16.97 -0.96 7.98
CA SER A 119 -17.07 0.42 8.45
C SER A 119 -16.46 0.67 9.83
N GLY A 120 -16.40 -0.37 10.66
CA GLY A 120 -15.88 -0.30 12.03
C GLY A 120 -14.38 -0.55 12.16
N GLN A 121 -13.71 -1.05 11.11
CA GLN A 121 -12.27 -1.36 11.18
C GLN A 121 -11.47 -0.73 10.05
N CYS A 122 -10.46 0.04 10.43
CA CYS A 122 -9.44 0.56 9.52
C CYS A 122 -8.17 -0.27 9.66
N HIS A 123 -7.75 -0.90 8.56
CA HIS A 123 -6.56 -1.74 8.53
C HIS A 123 -5.35 -0.88 8.14
N PRO A 124 -4.21 -0.98 8.84
CA PRO A 124 -3.00 -0.28 8.44
C PRO A 124 -2.44 -0.87 7.14
N VAL A 125 -1.87 0.00 6.31
CA VAL A 125 -1.18 -0.39 5.07
C VAL A 125 -0.06 -1.39 5.40
N GLY A 126 0.03 -2.46 4.62
CA GLY A 126 0.97 -3.56 4.87
C GLY A 126 0.54 -4.57 5.94
N ARG A 127 -0.68 -4.53 6.49
CA ARG A 127 -1.20 -5.65 7.30
C ARG A 127 -1.65 -6.81 6.41
N SER A 128 -1.53 -8.05 6.91
CA SER A 128 -2.03 -9.21 6.20
C SER A 128 -3.55 -9.21 6.06
N VAL A 129 -3.99 -9.51 4.83
CA VAL A 129 -5.39 -9.50 4.43
C VAL A 129 -6.10 -10.80 4.80
N MET A 130 -5.35 -11.91 4.82
CA MET A 130 -5.81 -13.27 5.16
C MET A 130 -6.69 -13.36 6.43
N ARG A 131 -6.45 -12.50 7.42
CA ARG A 131 -7.22 -12.53 8.68
C ARG A 131 -8.61 -11.91 8.56
N TRP A 132 -8.75 -10.84 7.78
CA TRP A 132 -9.99 -10.06 7.72
C TRP A 132 -10.75 -10.26 6.41
N GLU A 133 -10.14 -10.89 5.41
CA GLU A 133 -10.82 -11.28 4.17
C GLU A 133 -11.82 -12.44 4.33
N ALA A 134 -11.73 -13.19 5.43
CA ALA A 134 -12.61 -14.31 5.72
C ALA A 134 -14.08 -13.87 5.67
N GLY A 135 -14.88 -14.53 4.83
CA GLY A 135 -16.30 -14.22 4.63
C GLY A 135 -16.60 -13.03 3.70
N LYS A 136 -15.58 -12.32 3.21
CA LYS A 136 -15.76 -11.15 2.32
C LYS A 136 -15.63 -11.45 0.82
N ASN A 137 -15.34 -12.71 0.47
CA ASN A 137 -15.18 -13.18 -0.91
C ASN A 137 -16.09 -14.40 -1.19
N PRO A 138 -17.41 -14.21 -1.35
CA PRO A 138 -18.31 -15.30 -1.72
C PRO A 138 -18.21 -15.64 -3.23
N PRO A 139 -18.37 -16.92 -3.62
CA PRO A 139 -18.16 -17.37 -5.00
C PRO A 139 -19.17 -16.79 -6.01
N ASN A 140 -20.35 -16.37 -5.56
CA ASN A 140 -21.46 -15.94 -6.42
C ASN A 140 -21.48 -14.43 -6.75
N THR A 141 -20.34 -13.74 -6.66
CA THR A 141 -20.30 -12.27 -6.78
C THR A 141 -19.33 -11.76 -7.83
N ARG A 142 -19.58 -10.56 -8.36
CA ARG A 142 -18.80 -9.95 -9.45
C ARG A 142 -17.39 -9.48 -9.03
N LYS A 143 -16.91 -9.84 -7.84
CA LYS A 143 -15.56 -9.53 -7.30
C LYS A 143 -15.13 -8.07 -7.49
N ASN A 144 -16.05 -7.13 -7.28
CA ASN A 144 -15.76 -5.70 -7.31
C ASN A 144 -15.45 -5.24 -5.90
N TYR A 145 -14.20 -4.82 -5.66
CA TYR A 145 -13.76 -4.31 -4.37
C TYR A 145 -13.54 -2.81 -4.42
N GLY A 146 -13.91 -2.12 -3.34
CA GLY A 146 -13.75 -0.68 -3.18
C GLY A 146 -13.10 -0.39 -1.83
N TYR A 147 -12.12 0.50 -1.85
CA TYR A 147 -11.33 0.87 -0.68
C TYR A 147 -11.31 2.38 -0.50
N LEU A 148 -11.56 2.83 0.73
CA LEU A 148 -11.27 4.19 1.15
C LEU A 148 -9.89 4.22 1.81
N MET A 149 -9.03 5.12 1.36
CA MET A 149 -7.71 5.33 1.93
C MET A 149 -7.73 6.55 2.85
N TRP A 150 -7.41 6.31 4.11
CA TRP A 150 -7.27 7.31 5.14
C TRP A 150 -5.80 7.68 5.29
N ARG A 151 -5.53 8.99 5.21
CA ARG A 151 -4.21 9.57 5.44
C ARG A 151 -4.28 10.53 6.61
N LYS A 152 -3.41 10.32 7.60
CA LYS A 152 -3.29 11.27 8.71
C LYS A 152 -2.64 12.57 8.23
N ARG A 153 -3.31 13.72 8.39
CA ARG A 153 -2.71 15.05 8.27
C ARG A 153 -2.54 15.63 9.68
N ASN A 154 -1.37 16.20 9.98
CA ASN A 154 -1.10 16.80 11.30
C ASN A 154 -1.38 18.31 11.33
N CYS A 155 -2.25 18.79 10.46
CA CYS A 155 -2.63 20.19 10.38
C CYS A 155 -3.63 20.52 11.49
N VAL A 156 -3.34 21.53 12.32
CA VAL A 156 -4.27 22.07 13.32
C VAL A 156 -4.91 23.31 12.72
N PHE A 157 -6.23 23.46 12.89
CA PHE A 157 -6.92 24.72 12.60
C PHE A 157 -6.64 25.66 13.78
N LEU A 158 -5.95 26.78 13.52
CA LEU A 158 -5.76 27.85 14.50
C LEU A 158 -7.05 28.65 14.65
#